data_AF-A0A5C8Z234-F1
#
_entry.id   AF-A0A5C8Z234-F1
#
_cell.length_a   1.000
_cell.length_b   1.000
_cell.length_c   1.000
_cell.angle_alpha   90.00
_cell.angle_beta   90.00
_cell.angle_gamma   90.00
#
_symmetry.space_group_name_H-M   'P 1'
#
loop_
_entity.id
_entity.type
_entity.pdbx_description
1 polymer ?
#
loop_
_entity_poly.entity_id
_entity_poly.type
_entity_poly.pdbx_seq_one_letter_code
_entity_poly.pdbx_strand_id
1 'polypeptide(L)'
;MSHAPDLGSSAAPGAGAGQREGLGELFSSVTEDLSTLVRQEIALAKAEATQSGKRAGKGAGLLAGAGVSGHFVLLFLSVAAWWGLGEVIGRGWSALVVAAVWAVVAAVLAVRGRSELRAVRGLPDTTSTLQKVPSALKGHEEENHR
;
A
#
# COMPACT_ATOMS: atom_id res chain seq x y z
N MET A 1 2.60 -50.09 83.27
CA MET A 1 2.33 -51.14 82.27
C MET A 1 1.34 -50.59 81.24
N SER A 2 1.86 -50.27 80.05
CA SER A 2 1.25 -50.39 78.71
C SER A 2 -0.27 -50.18 78.52
N HIS A 3 -0.62 -49.02 77.97
CA HIS A 3 -1.75 -48.71 77.06
C HIS A 3 -1.36 -47.38 76.39
N ALA A 4 -1.58 -47.03 75.12
CA ALA A 4 -2.02 -47.62 73.86
C ALA A 4 -1.57 -46.58 72.76
N PRO A 5 -1.64 -46.84 71.45
CA PRO A 5 -1.06 -45.95 70.44
C PRO A 5 -1.95 -44.73 70.19
N ASP A 6 -1.37 -43.51 70.22
CA ASP A 6 -2.02 -42.31 69.72
C ASP A 6 -1.64 -42.11 68.25
N LEU A 7 -2.60 -42.36 67.36
CA LEU A 7 -2.55 -42.05 65.94
C LEU A 7 -3.02 -40.59 65.76
N GLY A 8 -2.14 -39.66 66.08
CA GLY A 8 -2.35 -38.23 65.86
C GLY A 8 -2.01 -37.81 64.43
N SER A 9 -2.99 -37.96 63.53
CA SER A 9 -3.30 -37.02 62.43
C SER A 9 -2.14 -36.52 61.54
N SER A 10 -1.92 -37.20 60.42
CA SER A 10 -1.32 -36.59 59.23
C SER A 10 -2.35 -35.64 58.61
N ALA A 11 -2.32 -34.37 59.03
CA ALA A 11 -3.03 -33.30 58.36
C ALA A 11 -2.20 -32.83 57.17
N ALA A 12 -2.47 -33.39 55.99
CA ALA A 12 -1.99 -32.86 54.72
C ALA A 12 -2.58 -31.45 54.50
N PRO A 13 -1.77 -30.39 54.34
CA PRO A 13 -2.28 -29.09 53.96
C PRO A 13 -2.57 -29.09 52.44
N GLY A 14 -3.83 -28.85 52.07
CA GLY A 14 -4.13 -28.05 50.88
C GLY A 14 -4.18 -28.73 49.50
N ALA A 15 -4.92 -29.83 49.32
CA ALA A 15 -5.24 -30.36 47.99
C ALA A 15 -6.32 -29.54 47.21
N GLY A 16 -6.75 -28.38 47.72
CA GLY A 16 -7.86 -27.57 47.15
C GLY A 16 -7.47 -26.21 46.57
N ALA A 17 -6.24 -25.74 46.76
CA ALA A 17 -5.76 -24.45 46.24
C ALA A 17 -5.13 -24.60 44.84
N GLY A 18 -4.26 -25.60 44.65
CA GLY A 18 -3.49 -25.78 43.41
C GLY A 18 -4.29 -26.10 42.14
N GLN A 19 -5.54 -26.56 42.26
CA GLN A 19 -6.38 -26.90 41.10
C GLN A 19 -7.09 -25.67 40.50
N ARG A 20 -7.33 -24.63 41.31
CA ARG A 20 -7.82 -23.32 40.82
C ARG A 20 -6.68 -22.45 40.33
N GLU A 21 -5.50 -22.56 40.93
CA GLU A 21 -4.27 -21.93 40.46
C GLU A 21 -3.84 -22.47 39.08
N GLY A 22 -3.94 -23.79 38.85
CA GLY A 22 -3.60 -24.39 37.54
C GLY A 22 -4.49 -23.96 36.36
N LEU A 23 -5.80 -23.74 36.54
CA LEU A 23 -6.68 -23.30 35.45
C LEU A 23 -6.46 -21.83 35.05
N GLY A 24 -6.17 -20.97 36.03
CA GLY A 24 -5.80 -19.58 35.78
C GLY A 24 -4.45 -19.48 35.05
N GLU A 25 -3.49 -20.33 35.42
CA GLU A 25 -2.17 -20.37 34.80
C GLU A 25 -2.21 -20.90 33.36
N LEU A 26 -3.06 -21.89 33.06
CA LEU A 26 -3.30 -22.35 31.68
C LEU A 26 -4.02 -21.30 30.82
N PHE A 27 -4.97 -20.54 31.38
CA PHE A 27 -5.60 -19.44 30.65
C PHE A 27 -4.60 -18.30 30.39
N SER A 28 -3.73 -18.02 31.37
CA SER A 28 -2.66 -17.03 31.23
C SER A 28 -1.68 -17.42 30.12
N SER A 29 -1.23 -18.68 30.10
CA SER A 29 -0.29 -19.16 29.07
C SER A 29 -0.89 -19.16 27.67
N VAL A 30 -2.15 -19.59 27.52
CA VAL A 30 -2.85 -19.52 26.21
C VAL A 30 -3.02 -18.08 25.75
N THR A 31 -3.37 -17.16 26.64
CA THR A 31 -3.50 -15.73 26.30
C THR A 31 -2.16 -15.13 25.88
N GLU A 32 -1.08 -15.53 26.52
CA GLU A 32 0.28 -15.11 26.20
C GLU A 32 0.78 -15.68 24.86
N ASP A 33 0.46 -16.94 24.56
CA ASP A 33 0.75 -17.58 23.28
C ASP A 33 -0.02 -16.90 22.14
N LEU A 34 -1.31 -16.60 22.33
CA LEU A 34 -2.12 -15.85 21.37
C LEU A 34 -1.58 -14.43 21.15
N SER A 35 -1.20 -13.73 22.22
CA SER A 35 -0.56 -12.41 22.15
C SER A 35 0.75 -12.47 21.37
N THR A 36 1.52 -13.56 21.53
CA THR A 36 2.76 -13.80 20.81
C THR A 36 2.50 -14.05 19.32
N LEU A 37 1.50 -14.86 18.97
CA LEU A 37 1.11 -15.12 17.58
C LEU A 37 0.66 -13.84 16.86
N VAL A 38 -0.21 -13.04 17.50
CA VAL A 38 -0.68 -11.76 16.94
C VAL A 38 0.50 -10.82 16.66
N ARG A 39 1.45 -10.71 17.60
CA ARG A 39 2.67 -9.91 17.40
C ARG A 39 3.53 -10.44 16.25
N GLN A 40 3.61 -11.76 16.09
CA GLN A 40 4.35 -12.40 14.99
C GLN A 40 3.68 -12.17 13.63
N GLU A 41 2.36 -12.30 13.52
CA GLU A 41 1.64 -11.98 12.28
C GLU A 41 1.83 -10.52 11.88
N ILE A 42 1.75 -9.59 12.85
CA ILE A 42 2.03 -8.17 12.59
C ILE A 42 3.48 -7.98 12.14
N ALA A 43 4.44 -8.65 12.78
CA ALA A 43 5.85 -8.57 12.41
C ALA A 43 6.10 -9.12 11.00
N LEU A 44 5.45 -10.23 10.65
CA LEU A 44 5.52 -10.86 9.33
C LEU A 44 4.88 -9.96 8.27
N ALA A 45 3.66 -9.48 8.50
CA ALA A 45 2.97 -8.56 7.60
C ALA A 45 3.79 -7.28 7.38
N LYS A 46 4.43 -6.76 8.43
CA LYS A 46 5.35 -5.62 8.33
C LYS A 46 6.59 -5.96 7.49
N ALA A 47 7.16 -7.15 7.67
CA ALA A 47 8.31 -7.61 6.87
C ALA A 47 7.94 -7.76 5.40
N GLU A 48 6.78 -8.36 5.10
CA GLU A 48 6.27 -8.54 3.74
C GLU A 48 5.91 -7.21 3.08
N ALA A 49 5.25 -6.30 3.80
CA ALA A 49 4.99 -4.94 3.33
C ALA A 49 6.29 -4.18 3.04
N THR A 50 7.30 -4.31 3.91
CA THR A 50 8.62 -3.70 3.69
C THR A 50 9.32 -4.28 2.47
N GLN A 51 9.30 -5.61 2.30
CA GLN A 51 9.92 -6.27 1.16
C GLN A 51 9.20 -5.89 -0.15
N SER A 52 7.87 -5.87 -0.13
CA SER A 52 7.03 -5.41 -1.24
C SER A 52 7.31 -3.96 -1.60
N GLY A 53 7.40 -3.07 -0.59
CA GLY A 53 7.77 -1.67 -0.77
C GLY A 53 9.16 -1.50 -1.39
N LYS A 54 10.16 -2.28 -0.95
CA LYS A 54 11.51 -2.27 -1.55
C LYS A 54 11.49 -2.74 -3.01
N ARG A 55 10.76 -3.80 -3.33
CA ARG A 55 10.64 -4.31 -4.71
C ARG A 55 9.93 -3.30 -5.61
N ALA A 56 8.82 -2.74 -5.16
CA ALA A 56 8.08 -1.69 -5.85
C ALA A 56 8.96 -0.44 -6.05
N GLY A 57 9.67 0.00 -5.01
CA GLY A 57 10.59 1.13 -5.07
C GLY A 57 11.75 0.92 -6.05
N LYS A 58 12.37 -0.28 -6.04
CA LYS A 58 13.40 -0.64 -7.02
C LYS A 58 12.83 -0.63 -8.45
N GLY A 59 11.65 -1.22 -8.65
CA GLY A 59 10.98 -1.23 -9.95
C GLY A 59 10.69 0.18 -10.45
N ALA A 60 10.11 1.03 -9.61
CA ALA A 60 9.84 2.43 -9.92
C ALA A 60 11.14 3.20 -10.24
N GLY A 61 12.21 2.98 -9.47
CA GLY A 61 13.53 3.58 -9.71
C GLY A 61 14.13 3.15 -11.05
N LEU A 62 14.03 1.86 -11.40
CA LEU A 62 14.49 1.35 -12.69
C LEU A 62 13.68 1.94 -13.86
N LEU A 63 12.35 2.03 -13.73
CA LEU A 63 11.50 2.64 -14.75
C LEU A 63 11.78 4.15 -14.91
N ALA A 64 11.99 4.87 -13.81
CA ALA A 64 12.40 6.27 -13.86
C ALA A 64 13.76 6.44 -14.56
N GLY A 65 14.75 5.61 -14.19
CA GLY A 65 16.07 5.59 -14.83
C GLY A 65 15.98 5.25 -16.32
N ALA A 66 15.15 4.29 -16.71
CA ALA A 66 14.90 3.94 -18.09
C ALA A 66 14.25 5.09 -18.87
N GLY A 67 13.31 5.82 -18.26
CA GLY A 67 12.71 7.01 -18.85
C GLY A 67 13.73 8.10 -19.13
N VAL A 68 14.58 8.43 -18.15
CA VAL A 68 15.66 9.43 -18.32
C VAL A 68 16.69 8.98 -19.36
N SER A 69 17.13 7.73 -19.28
CA SER A 69 18.12 7.18 -20.22
C SER A 69 17.56 7.13 -21.65
N GLY A 70 16.30 6.70 -21.80
CA GLY A 70 15.59 6.71 -23.07
C GLY A 70 15.45 8.12 -23.66
N HIS A 71 15.20 9.13 -22.83
CA HIS A 71 15.19 10.53 -23.27
C HIS A 71 16.53 10.96 -23.86
N PHE A 72 17.66 10.63 -23.20
CA PHE A 72 18.99 10.92 -23.73
C PHE A 72 19.30 10.17 -25.03
N VAL A 73 18.87 8.90 -25.15
CA VAL A 73 19.00 8.15 -26.41
C VAL A 73 18.27 8.87 -27.54
N LEU A 74 17.02 9.30 -27.32
CA LEU A 74 16.24 10.03 -28.32
C LEU A 74 16.88 11.38 -28.67
N LEU A 75 17.46 12.09 -27.69
CA LEU A 75 18.19 13.34 -27.89
C LEU A 75 19.41 13.11 -28.80
N PHE A 76 20.28 12.15 -28.48
CA PHE A 76 21.46 11.87 -29.27
C PHE A 76 21.12 11.34 -30.66
N LEU A 77 20.08 10.52 -30.78
CA LEU A 77 19.58 10.05 -32.08
C LEU A 77 19.07 11.22 -32.93
N SER A 78 18.41 12.21 -32.31
CA SER A 78 17.98 13.43 -33.01
C SER A 78 19.16 14.28 -33.49
N VAL A 79 20.20 14.42 -32.68
CA VAL A 79 21.43 15.14 -33.08
C VAL A 79 22.15 14.38 -34.20
N ALA A 80 22.29 13.06 -34.08
CA ALA A 80 22.89 12.22 -35.11
C ALA A 80 22.09 12.29 -36.42
N ALA A 81 20.76 12.23 -36.36
CA ALA A 81 19.90 12.37 -37.52
C ALA A 81 20.04 13.75 -38.17
N TRP A 82 20.06 14.83 -37.38
CA TRP A 82 20.30 16.18 -37.89
C TRP A 82 21.65 16.26 -38.61
N TRP A 83 22.73 15.81 -37.97
CA TRP A 83 24.06 15.83 -38.58
C TRP A 83 24.15 14.95 -39.83
N GLY A 84 23.60 13.74 -39.79
CA GLY A 84 23.62 12.79 -40.91
C GLY A 84 22.81 13.27 -42.11
N LEU A 85 21.58 13.75 -41.91
CA LEU A 85 20.80 14.38 -42.98
C LEU A 85 21.48 15.68 -43.45
N GLY A 86 22.19 16.36 -42.55
CA GLY A 86 22.89 17.60 -42.82
C GLY A 86 23.89 17.49 -43.97
N GLU A 87 24.50 16.32 -44.12
CA GLU A 87 25.45 16.01 -45.20
C GLU A 87 24.76 15.85 -46.57
N VAL A 88 23.48 15.45 -46.59
CA VAL A 88 22.75 15.15 -47.82
C VAL A 88 21.90 16.34 -48.28
N ILE A 89 21.19 16.99 -47.37
CA ILE A 89 20.20 18.03 -47.68
C ILE A 89 20.51 19.39 -47.03
N GLY A 90 21.63 19.50 -46.32
CA GLY A 90 22.02 20.70 -45.58
C GLY A 90 21.42 20.77 -44.18
N ARG A 91 22.16 21.39 -43.26
CA ARG A 91 21.82 21.43 -41.83
C ARG A 91 20.49 22.16 -41.55
N GLY A 92 20.14 23.18 -42.32
CA GLY A 92 18.88 23.91 -42.15
C GLY A 92 17.64 23.04 -42.43
N TRP A 93 17.62 22.37 -43.59
CA TRP A 93 16.52 21.47 -43.96
C TRP A 93 16.45 20.24 -43.06
N SER A 94 17.60 19.74 -42.62
CA SER A 94 17.67 18.63 -41.67
C SER A 94 17.01 18.97 -40.33
N ALA A 95 17.20 20.20 -39.85
CA ALA A 95 16.53 20.70 -38.65
C ALA A 95 15.00 20.64 -38.80
N LEU A 96 14.47 21.09 -39.95
CA LEU A 96 13.04 21.09 -40.22
C LEU A 96 12.47 19.67 -40.30
N VAL A 97 13.19 18.73 -40.91
CA VAL A 97 12.78 17.32 -40.97
C VAL A 97 12.73 16.70 -39.57
N VAL A 98 13.78 16.88 -38.77
CA VAL A 98 13.83 16.35 -37.39
C VAL A 98 12.73 16.99 -36.53
N ALA A 99 12.49 18.29 -36.68
CA ALA A 99 11.41 19.00 -35.99
C ALA A 99 10.02 18.48 -36.40
N ALA A 100 9.79 18.22 -37.69
CA ALA A 100 8.54 17.65 -38.18
C ALA A 100 8.29 16.25 -37.61
N VAL A 101 9.32 15.40 -37.53
CA VAL A 101 9.22 14.07 -36.89
C VAL A 101 8.80 14.20 -35.43
N TRP A 102 9.45 15.09 -34.67
CA TRP A 102 9.08 15.33 -33.27
C TRP A 102 7.68 15.92 -33.10
N ALA A 103 7.23 16.78 -34.02
CA ALA A 103 5.87 17.31 -34.00
C ALA A 103 4.83 16.19 -34.16
N VAL A 104 5.07 15.23 -35.06
CA VAL A 104 4.20 14.06 -35.23
C VAL A 104 4.20 13.19 -33.98
N VAL A 105 5.38 12.89 -33.42
CA VAL A 105 5.51 12.12 -32.16
C VAL A 105 4.73 12.82 -31.03
N ALA A 106 4.93 14.12 -30.84
CA ALA A 106 4.25 14.91 -29.83
C ALA A 106 2.72 14.91 -30.02
N ALA A 107 2.22 15.05 -31.25
CA ALA A 107 0.80 14.99 -31.55
C ALA A 107 0.20 13.62 -31.16
N VAL A 108 0.87 12.52 -31.52
CA VAL A 108 0.43 11.16 -31.15
C VAL A 108 0.42 10.99 -29.63
N LEU A 109 1.50 11.37 -28.95
CA LEU A 109 1.59 11.26 -27.48
C LEU A 109 0.51 12.10 -26.79
N ALA A 110 0.24 13.32 -27.26
CA ALA A 110 -0.79 14.18 -26.72
C ALA A 110 -2.19 13.57 -26.86
N VAL A 111 -2.51 13.00 -28.02
CA VAL A 111 -3.80 12.34 -28.27
C VAL A 111 -3.95 11.10 -27.38
N ARG A 112 -2.93 10.23 -27.33
CA ARG A 112 -2.96 9.01 -26.50
C ARG A 112 -3.01 9.35 -25.01
N GLY A 113 -2.16 10.25 -24.54
CA GLY A 113 -2.15 10.70 -23.15
C GLY A 113 -3.49 11.31 -22.74
N ARG A 114 -4.12 12.10 -23.62
CA ARG A 114 -5.47 12.63 -23.37
C ARG A 114 -6.53 11.52 -23.29
N SER A 115 -6.41 10.45 -24.09
CA SER A 115 -7.30 9.30 -24.02
C SER A 115 -7.17 8.55 -22.69
N GLU A 116 -5.94 8.26 -22.26
CA GLU A 116 -5.67 7.57 -20.99
C GLU A 116 -6.16 8.39 -19.79
N LEU A 117 -5.88 9.71 -19.77
CA LEU A 117 -6.37 10.60 -18.72
C LEU A 117 -7.90 10.68 -18.67
N ARG A 118 -8.57 10.55 -19.82
CA ARG A 118 -10.04 10.49 -19.88
C ARG A 118 -10.58 9.17 -19.36
N ALA A 119 -9.91 8.05 -19.65
CA ALA A 119 -10.28 6.74 -19.13
C ALA A 119 -10.22 6.70 -17.59
N VAL A 120 -9.20 7.31 -17.00
CA VAL A 120 -9.08 7.42 -15.53
C VAL A 120 -10.13 8.36 -14.93
N ARG A 121 -10.51 9.43 -15.63
CA ARG A 121 -11.61 10.35 -15.23
C ARG A 121 -13.02 9.77 -15.42
N GLY A 122 -13.15 8.56 -15.98
CA GLY A 122 -14.43 7.84 -16.09
C GLY A 122 -14.90 7.19 -14.78
N LEU A 123 -14.16 7.30 -13.68
CA LEU A 123 -14.70 7.06 -12.34
C LEU A 123 -15.73 8.17 -12.05
N PRO A 124 -17.01 7.84 -11.82
CA PRO A 124 -18.11 8.79 -11.83
C PRO A 124 -17.80 9.97 -10.91
N ASP A 125 -18.15 11.18 -11.36
CA ASP A 125 -18.18 12.41 -10.59
C ASP A 125 -18.98 12.18 -9.29
N THR A 126 -18.33 11.63 -8.25
CA THR A 126 -18.94 11.39 -6.94
C THR A 126 -19.36 12.71 -6.30
N THR A 127 -18.87 13.83 -6.81
CA THR A 127 -19.34 15.18 -6.52
C THR A 127 -20.80 15.41 -6.94
N SER A 128 -21.31 14.76 -7.99
CA SER A 128 -22.71 14.86 -8.42
C SER A 128 -23.68 14.00 -7.61
N THR A 129 -23.18 12.95 -6.94
CA THR A 129 -23.94 12.14 -5.97
C THR A 129 -23.90 12.77 -4.57
N LEU A 130 -22.78 13.37 -4.17
CA LEU A 130 -22.66 14.09 -2.91
C LEU A 130 -23.50 15.39 -2.88
N GLN A 131 -23.69 16.05 -4.02
CA GLN A 131 -24.60 17.20 -4.12
C GLN A 131 -26.11 16.82 -4.07
N LYS A 132 -26.47 15.53 -4.25
CA LYS A 132 -27.86 15.06 -4.12
C LYS A 132 -28.26 14.69 -2.68
N VAL A 133 -27.37 14.79 -1.70
CA VAL A 133 -27.68 14.50 -0.29
C VAL A 133 -27.38 15.69 0.65
N PRO A 134 -28.15 16.80 0.58
CA PRO A 134 -28.24 17.72 1.71
C PRO A 134 -29.67 17.92 2.26
N SER A 135 -30.61 17.00 2.06
CA SER A 135 -31.96 17.10 2.66
C SER A 135 -32.32 16.00 3.67
N ALA A 136 -31.49 14.97 3.85
CA ALA A 136 -31.75 13.90 4.83
C ALA A 136 -31.10 14.11 6.22
N LEU A 137 -30.27 15.15 6.39
CA LEU A 137 -29.65 15.51 7.67
C LEU A 137 -30.31 16.72 8.38
N LYS A 138 -31.43 17.21 7.85
CA LYS A 138 -32.31 18.17 8.55
C LYS A 138 -33.61 17.48 8.96
N GLY A 139 -33.45 16.43 9.78
CA GLY A 139 -34.56 15.76 10.44
C GLY A 139 -34.99 16.56 11.67
N HIS A 140 -36.09 17.30 11.52
CA HIS A 140 -37.09 17.60 12.55
C HIS A 140 -36.61 17.88 13.99
N GLU A 141 -36.20 19.13 14.24
CA GLU A 141 -36.24 19.77 15.58
C GLU A 141 -37.14 21.02 15.55
N GLU A 142 -38.32 20.89 14.93
CA GLU A 142 -39.52 21.71 15.16
C GLU A 142 -40.66 20.69 15.00
N GLU A 143 -41.56 20.41 15.94
CA GLU A 143 -42.32 21.30 16.79
C GLU A 143 -43.07 20.38 17.77
N ASN A 144 -42.67 20.31 19.04
CA ASN A 144 -43.54 19.76 20.09
C ASN A 144 -43.38 20.62 21.35
N HIS A 145 -44.52 20.85 21.99
CA HIS A 145 -44.77 21.64 23.20
C HIS A 145 -45.31 23.06 22.97
N ARG A 146 -46.59 23.11 22.55
CA ARG A 146 -47.60 23.93 23.24
C ARG A 146 -48.28 23.09 24.32
#